data_AF-A0AAX5KDG3-F1
#
_entry.id   AF-A0AAX5KDG3-F1
#
_cell.length_a   1.000
_cell.length_b   1.000
_cell.length_c   1.000
_cell.angle_alpha   90.00
_cell.angle_beta   90.00
_cell.angle_gamma   90.00
#
_symmetry.space_group_name_H-M   'P 1'
#
loop_
_entity.id
_entity.type
_entity.pdbx_description
1 polymer ?
#
loop_
_entity_poly.entity_id
_entity_poly.type
_entity_poly.pdbx_seq_one_letter_code
_entity_poly.pdbx_strand_id
1 'polypeptide(L)'
;DYDEVDPAFGDWEDVKRLGEKYYLMFDFMINHISRQSKYYKDYQEKHEASEFKDLFLNWDKFWPENRPTQADVDLIYKRKDRAPKQEIVFEDGSV
;
A
#
# COMPACT_ATOMS: atom_id res chain seq x y z
N ASP A 1 2.93 4.54 -10.12
CA ASP A 1 1.68 4.19 -10.80
C ASP A 1 1.97 2.97 -11.67
N TYR A 2 1.02 2.08 -11.94
CA TYR A 2 1.27 0.99 -12.89
C TYR A 2 0.98 1.42 -14.32
N ASP A 3 0.30 2.54 -14.53
CA ASP A 3 -0.01 3.03 -15.87
C ASP A 3 1.15 3.88 -16.45
N GLU A 4 2.20 4.12 -15.67
CA GLU A 4 3.34 4.97 -16.03
C GLU A 4 4.66 4.27 -15.72
N VAL A 5 5.62 4.39 -16.65
CA VAL A 5 7.03 4.08 -16.41
C VAL A 5 7.70 5.33 -15.84
N ASP A 6 8.58 5.17 -14.85
CA ASP A 6 9.35 6.29 -14.33
C ASP A 6 10.17 6.93 -15.47
N PRO A 7 10.02 8.25 -15.75
CA PRO A 7 10.68 8.90 -16.87
C PRO A 7 12.20 8.78 -16.88
N ALA A 8 12.84 8.54 -15.73
CA ALA A 8 14.28 8.29 -15.68
C ALA A 8 14.69 6.97 -16.37
N PHE A 9 13.73 6.06 -16.59
CA PHE A 9 13.93 4.74 -17.21
C PHE A 9 13.26 4.60 -18.60
N GLY A 10 12.54 5.62 -19.08
CA GLY A 10 11.89 5.64 -20.39
C GLY A 10 10.37 5.64 -20.30
N ASP A 11 9.72 5.06 -21.31
CA ASP A 11 8.26 4.97 -21.40
C ASP A 11 7.76 3.56 -21.77
N TRP A 12 6.44 3.42 -21.96
CA TRP A 12 5.85 2.14 -22.36
C TRP A 12 6.23 1.69 -23.78
N GLU A 13 6.59 2.61 -24.68
CA GLU A 13 7.08 2.24 -26.02
C GLU A 13 8.47 1.61 -25.92
N ASP A 14 9.33 2.09 -25.02
CA ASP A 14 10.61 1.44 -24.71
C ASP A 14 10.40 0.01 -24.19
N VAL A 15 9.47 -0.17 -23.24
CA VAL A 15 9.16 -1.49 -22.69
C VAL A 15 8.59 -2.43 -23.77
N LYS A 16 7.69 -1.95 -24.63
CA LYS A 16 7.13 -2.74 -25.75
C LYS A 16 8.23 -3.19 -26.72
N ARG A 17 9.15 -2.28 -27.08
CA ARG A 17 10.29 -2.58 -27.96
C ARG A 17 11.23 -3.63 -27.35
N LEU A 18 11.43 -3.64 -26.04
CA LEU A 18 12.16 -4.73 -25.37
C LEU A 18 11.42 -6.06 -25.50
N GLY A 19 10.09 -6.03 -25.39
CA GLY A 19 9.21 -7.19 -25.52
C GLY A 19 9.20 -7.83 -26.92
N GLU A 20 9.60 -7.09 -27.96
CA GLU A 20 9.76 -7.65 -29.32
C GLU A 20 10.93 -8.64 -29.41
N LYS A 21 11.95 -8.49 -28.54
CA LYS A 21 13.17 -9.30 -28.58
C LYS A 21 13.30 -10.27 -27.41
N TYR A 22 12.76 -9.91 -26.25
CA TYR A 22 12.92 -10.68 -25.02
C TYR A 22 11.56 -10.99 -24.40
N TYR A 23 11.48 -12.16 -23.76
CA TYR A 23 10.38 -12.43 -22.86
C TYR A 23 10.56 -11.59 -21.59
N LEU A 24 9.57 -10.74 -21.29
CA LEU A 24 9.60 -9.83 -20.15
C LEU A 24 8.79 -10.41 -18.98
N MET A 25 9.27 -10.15 -17.78
CA MET A 25 8.60 -10.48 -16.53
C MET A 25 8.58 -9.23 -15.65
N PHE A 26 7.45 -9.01 -14.99
CA PHE A 26 7.23 -7.85 -14.14
C PHE A 26 6.65 -8.29 -12.80
N ASP A 27 6.96 -7.52 -11.77
CA ASP A 27 6.31 -7.67 -10.48
C ASP A 27 4.95 -6.99 -10.48
N PHE A 28 3.94 -7.70 -9.97
CA PHE A 28 2.68 -7.11 -9.56
C PHE A 28 2.65 -7.09 -8.03
N MET A 29 2.98 -5.94 -7.43
CA MET A 29 2.94 -5.72 -5.98
C MET A 29 1.49 -5.70 -5.50
N ILE A 30 0.96 -6.89 -5.21
CA ILE A 30 -0.40 -7.10 -4.73
C ILE A 30 -0.56 -6.80 -3.23
N ASN A 31 0.53 -6.92 -2.45
CA ASN A 31 0.46 -6.86 -0.99
C ASN A 31 0.42 -5.44 -0.42
N HIS A 32 1.04 -4.47 -1.08
CA HIS A 32 1.09 -3.09 -0.59
C HIS A 32 1.29 -2.10 -1.75
N ILE A 33 0.82 -0.87 -1.54
CA ILE A 33 0.97 0.25 -2.47
C ILE A 33 1.61 1.45 -1.78
N SER A 34 2.26 2.32 -2.55
CA SER A 34 2.93 3.51 -2.04
C SER A 34 1.97 4.45 -1.31
N ARG A 35 2.45 5.06 -0.22
CA ARG A 35 1.76 6.16 0.49
C ARG A 35 1.60 7.42 -0.36
N GLN A 36 2.36 7.53 -1.44
CA GLN A 36 2.22 8.63 -2.39
C GLN A 36 1.18 8.35 -3.48
N SER A 37 0.57 7.16 -3.49
CA SER A 37 -0.46 6.79 -4.45
C SER A 37 -1.70 7.66 -4.30
N LYS A 38 -2.43 7.87 -5.41
CA LYS A 38 -3.71 8.57 -5.42
C LYS A 38 -4.71 8.00 -4.41
N TYR A 39 -4.72 6.67 -4.25
CA TYR A 39 -5.60 5.97 -3.33
C TYR A 39 -5.29 6.28 -1.86
N TYR A 40 -4.01 6.27 -1.49
CA TYR A 40 -3.61 6.57 -0.12
C TYR A 40 -3.85 8.03 0.21
N LYS A 41 -3.53 8.95 -0.71
CA LYS A 41 -3.77 10.39 -0.54
C LYS A 41 -5.26 10.70 -0.37
N ASP A 42 -6.10 10.09 -1.20
CA ASP A 42 -7.55 10.23 -1.08
C ASP A 42 -8.07 9.70 0.27
N TYR A 43 -7.58 8.54 0.72
CA TYR A 43 -7.92 8.03 2.04
C TYR A 43 -7.41 8.93 3.18
N GLN A 44 -6.20 9.47 3.07
CA GLN A 44 -5.64 10.40 4.05
C GLN A 44 -6.42 11.72 4.12
N GLU A 45 -6.91 12.21 2.99
CA GLU A 45 -7.66 13.46 2.89
C GLU A 45 -9.10 13.30 3.39
N LYS A 46 -9.78 12.23 2.95
CA LYS A 46 -11.23 12.06 3.16
C LYS A 46 -11.58 11.09 4.29
N HIS A 47 -10.58 10.39 4.84
CA HIS A 47 -10.76 9.39 5.89
C HIS A 47 -11.92 8.42 5.55
N GLU A 48 -12.92 8.29 6.42
CA GLU A 48 -14.06 7.37 6.25
C GLU A 48 -14.98 7.69 5.06
N ALA A 49 -14.86 8.88 4.47
CA ALA A 49 -15.59 9.28 3.27
C ALA A 49 -14.86 8.93 1.97
N SER A 50 -13.61 8.45 2.05
CA SER A 50 -12.87 7.97 0.88
C SER A 50 -13.52 6.74 0.26
N GLU A 51 -13.58 6.71 -1.07
CA GLU A 51 -13.97 5.52 -1.82
C GLU A 51 -12.94 4.37 -1.70
N PHE A 52 -11.71 4.69 -1.28
CA PHE A 52 -10.59 3.74 -1.15
C PHE A 52 -10.34 3.27 0.29
N LYS A 53 -11.19 3.62 1.25
CA LYS A 53 -10.96 3.27 2.67
C LYS A 53 -10.80 1.76 2.90
N ASP A 54 -11.52 0.94 2.13
CA ASP A 54 -11.49 -0.52 2.24
C ASP A 54 -10.41 -1.16 1.36
N LEU A 55 -9.64 -0.36 0.62
CA LEU A 55 -8.42 -0.83 -0.07
C LEU A 55 -7.27 -1.09 0.92
N PHE A 56 -7.31 -0.44 2.09
CA PHE A 56 -6.28 -0.55 3.12
C PHE A 56 -6.75 -1.40 4.30
N LEU A 57 -5.82 -2.12 4.92
CA LEU A 57 -6.07 -2.81 6.18
C LEU A 57 -5.98 -1.80 7.33
N ASN A 58 -7.13 -1.28 7.76
CA ASN A 58 -7.20 -0.46 8.97
C ASN A 58 -6.97 -1.37 10.21
N TRP A 59 -5.92 -1.08 10.98
CA TRP A 59 -5.50 -1.91 12.12
C TRP A 59 -6.60 -2.06 13.16
N ASP A 60 -7.26 -0.97 13.54
CA ASP A 60 -8.25 -0.97 14.62
C ASP A 60 -9.59 -1.58 14.18
N LYS A 61 -9.90 -1.56 12.88
CA LYS A 61 -11.06 -2.27 12.31
C LYS A 61 -10.82 -3.74 12.03
N PHE A 62 -9.58 -4.13 11.74
CA PHE A 62 -9.24 -5.51 11.39
C PHE A 62 -9.37 -6.44 12.58
N TRP A 63 -8.99 -5.97 13.77
CA TRP A 63 -9.02 -6.79 14.97
C TRP A 63 -10.37 -6.73 15.67
N PRO A 64 -10.86 -7.85 16.24
CA PRO A 64 -12.00 -7.83 17.14
C PRO A 64 -11.76 -6.96 18.38
N GLU A 65 -12.84 -6.64 19.10
CA GLU A 65 -12.73 -5.93 20.38
C GLU A 65 -11.72 -6.60 21.33
N ASN A 66 -10.91 -5.79 22.02
CA ASN A 66 -9.80 -6.23 22.89
C ASN A 66 -8.64 -6.95 22.18
N ARG A 67 -8.50 -6.80 20.86
CA ARG A 67 -7.41 -7.38 20.05
C ARG A 67 -6.74 -6.30 19.20
N PRO A 68 -5.47 -6.49 18.80
CA PRO A 68 -4.59 -7.60 19.15
C PRO A 68 -3.93 -7.39 20.51
N THR A 69 -3.68 -8.48 21.23
CA THR A 69 -2.79 -8.49 22.38
C THR A 69 -1.32 -8.57 21.92
N GLN A 70 -0.38 -8.35 22.83
CA GLN A 70 1.05 -8.53 22.52
C GLN A 70 1.35 -9.94 22.01
N ALA A 71 0.75 -10.98 22.60
CA ALA A 71 0.91 -12.36 22.16
C ALA A 71 0.42 -12.56 20.72
N ASP A 72 -0.66 -11.88 20.31
CA ASP A 72 -1.15 -11.95 18.93
C ASP A 72 -0.18 -11.29 17.95
N VAL A 73 0.38 -10.14 18.34
CA VAL A 73 1.40 -9.45 17.55
C VAL A 73 2.67 -10.32 17.42
N ASP A 74 3.04 -11.05 18.46
CA ASP A 74 4.21 -11.94 18.45
C ASP A 74 4.03 -13.19 17.59
N LEU A 75 2.78 -13.60 17.33
CA LEU A 75 2.48 -14.66 16.36
C LEU A 75 2.59 -14.19 14.90
N ILE A 76 2.57 -12.88 14.65
CA ILE A 76 2.74 -12.35 13.30
C ILE A 76 4.20 -12.53 12.87
N TYR A 77 4.42 -13.20 11.74
CA TYR A 77 5.76 -13.26 11.14
C TYR A 77 6.22 -11.85 10.73
N LYS A 78 7.10 -11.27 11.54
CA LYS A 78 7.55 -9.88 11.43
C LYS A 78 9.05 -9.81 11.15
N ARG A 79 9.45 -8.93 10.22
CA ARG A 79 10.87 -8.65 9.92
C ARG A 79 11.54 -7.73 10.96
N LYS A 80 10.76 -7.01 11.75
CA LYS A 80 11.21 -6.09 12.81
C LYS A 80 10.40 -6.38 14.05
N ASP A 81 11.00 -6.19 15.23
CA ASP A 81 10.32 -6.44 16.50
C ASP A 81 9.38 -5.30 16.89
N ARG A 82 8.31 -5.13 16.10
CA ARG A 82 7.21 -4.19 16.31
C ARG A 82 6.00 -4.66 15.52
N ALA A 83 4.80 -4.22 15.93
CA ALA A 83 3.59 -4.44 15.14
C ALA A 83 3.76 -3.92 13.71
N PRO A 84 3.31 -4.65 12.67
CA PRO A 84 3.45 -4.25 11.27
C PRO A 84 2.37 -3.23 10.88
N LYS A 85 2.27 -2.14 11.65
CA LYS A 85 1.35 -1.04 11.42
C LYS A 85 2.09 0.27 11.26
N GLN A 86 1.38 1.25 10.71
CA GLN A 86 1.85 2.61 10.59
C GLN A 86 0.70 3.55 10.87
N GLU A 87 0.98 4.62 11.59
CA GLU A 87 0.01 5.69 11.83
C GLU A 87 -0.20 6.50 10.55
N ILE A 88 -1.43 6.96 10.37
CA ILE A 88 -1.86 7.88 9.32
C ILE A 88 -2.39 9.12 10.02
N VAL A 89 -1.79 10.28 9.79
CA VAL A 89 -2.40 11.54 10.23
C VAL A 89 -3.31 12.02 9.12
N PHE A 90 -4.62 12.05 9.37
CA PHE A 90 -5.62 12.52 8.44
C PHE A 90 -5.62 14.06 8.38
N GLU A 91 -6.19 14.64 7.32
CA GLU A 91 -6.29 16.11 7.14
C GLU A 91 -7.04 16.79 8.30
N ASP A 92 -8.00 16.11 8.92
CA ASP A 92 -8.74 16.61 10.07
C ASP A 92 -7.95 16.55 11.41
N GLY A 93 -6.72 16.03 11.37
CA GLY A 93 -5.84 15.86 12.53
C GLY A 93 -6.08 14.59 13.34
N SER A 94 -7.03 13.74 12.94
CA SER A 94 -7.20 12.41 13.54
C SER A 94 -6.06 11.46 13.14
N VAL A 95 -5.89 10.39 13.92
CA VAL A 95 -4.88 9.34 13.71
C VAL A 95 -5.53 7.96 13.71
#